data_AF-A0AA43FCE7-F1
#
_entry.id   AF-A0AA43FCE7-F1
#
_cell.length_a   1.000
_cell.length_b   1.000
_cell.length_c   1.000
_cell.angle_alpha   90.00
_cell.angle_beta   90.00
_cell.angle_gamma   90.00
#
_symmetry.space_group_name_H-M   'P 1'
#
loop_
_entity.id
_entity.type
_entity.pdbx_description
1 polymer ?
#
loop_
_entity_poly.entity_id
_entity_poly.type
_entity_poly.pdbx_seq_one_letter_code
_entity_poly.pdbx_strand_id
1 'polypeptide(L)'
;MRSLVIATSLVVTLTGCVGVSAPDRPRPAAAADLNDPVVAAALGSPQFADIAWERRAGRWTIVGDGPLPQPADVETIQAASSDIPAAITTEPRQLVRTSTAGVPAGHPASAAIAVAKGPDVYLLDAAFSGSQAATRWSVGRVLVHELVHVAQWYGLSDEYVAAARSGDLESLDLDNGSGIVSDWAEATGWANTSEDPLLAAWTLTGDAPNSYAATSPAEDMAESVSLATAGLGDLLDASRAERVELWTNSTLEDLASGKPWAPFGSIEVTSGTPLYDEAAARATTPVGATHADPLYFELPNDSPDLTEIAGQLSTRLAARGLSGQLQMNDQKYEGSFVRADGSVFWVELVEGRDLGADGPLLVYVWLW
;
A
#
# COMPACT_ATOMS: atom_id res chain seq x y z
N MET A 1 66.11 -12.43 -49.20
CA MET A 1 65.96 -13.83 -49.66
C MET A 1 65.32 -14.59 -48.52
N ARG A 2 64.05 -15.02 -48.65
CA ARG A 2 63.64 -16.44 -48.79
C ARG A 2 64.40 -17.34 -47.80
N SER A 3 63.82 -18.04 -46.83
CA SER A 3 62.55 -18.76 -46.84
C SER A 3 62.28 -19.43 -45.48
N LEU A 4 60.98 -19.60 -45.20
CA LEU A 4 60.33 -20.82 -44.69
C LEU A 4 60.69 -21.37 -43.28
N VAL A 5 59.80 -21.12 -42.33
CA VAL A 5 59.68 -21.86 -41.06
C VAL A 5 58.76 -23.08 -41.27
N ILE A 6 59.29 -24.26 -40.98
CA ILE A 6 58.61 -25.56 -41.07
C ILE A 6 57.78 -25.77 -39.80
N ALA A 7 56.47 -25.96 -39.97
CA ALA A 7 55.56 -26.39 -38.92
C ALA A 7 55.81 -27.86 -38.58
N THR A 8 56.03 -28.16 -37.30
CA THR A 8 56.11 -29.53 -36.78
C THR A 8 54.86 -29.78 -35.94
N SER A 9 53.98 -30.65 -36.44
CA SER A 9 52.77 -31.10 -35.77
C SER A 9 53.11 -31.97 -34.56
N LEU A 10 52.67 -31.58 -33.37
CA LEU A 10 52.70 -32.41 -32.16
C LEU A 10 51.33 -33.04 -31.97
N VAL A 11 51.27 -34.37 -32.12
CA VAL A 11 50.12 -35.20 -31.76
C VAL A 11 50.21 -35.45 -30.25
N VAL A 12 49.26 -34.91 -29.48
CA VAL A 12 49.10 -35.22 -28.06
C VAL A 12 48.00 -36.26 -27.91
N THR A 13 48.41 -37.43 -27.42
CA THR A 13 47.57 -38.56 -27.04
C THR A 13 46.74 -38.20 -25.80
N LEU A 14 45.42 -38.14 -25.94
CA LEU A 14 44.47 -38.01 -24.83
C LEU A 14 44.52 -39.27 -23.97
N THR A 15 45.09 -39.17 -22.78
CA THR A 15 44.99 -40.19 -21.73
C THR A 15 43.79 -39.84 -20.86
N GLY A 16 42.84 -40.75 -20.75
CA GLY A 16 41.59 -40.54 -20.03
C GLY A 16 41.80 -40.32 -18.53
N CYS A 17 41.44 -39.12 -18.06
CA CYS A 17 41.16 -38.89 -16.65
C CYS A 17 39.74 -39.40 -16.36
N VAL A 18 39.65 -40.42 -15.51
CA VAL A 18 38.39 -40.85 -14.89
C VAL A 18 37.88 -39.68 -14.06
N GLY A 19 36.82 -39.02 -14.53
CA GLY A 19 36.12 -38.00 -13.78
C GLY A 19 35.47 -38.64 -12.57
N VAL A 20 35.94 -38.30 -11.37
CA VAL A 20 35.17 -38.50 -10.15
C VAL A 20 33.98 -37.56 -10.28
N SER A 21 32.80 -38.11 -10.55
CA SER A 21 31.55 -37.35 -10.51
C SER A 21 31.45 -36.69 -9.13
N ALA A 22 31.44 -35.35 -9.11
CA ALA A 22 31.05 -34.63 -7.91
C ALA A 22 29.69 -35.19 -7.45
N PRO A 23 29.47 -35.42 -6.15
CA PRO A 23 28.15 -35.81 -5.67
C PRO A 23 27.15 -34.76 -6.17
N ASP A 24 26.08 -35.25 -6.82
CA ASP A 24 24.96 -34.41 -7.25
C ASP A 24 24.61 -33.50 -6.08
N ARG A 25 24.87 -32.20 -6.22
CA ARG A 25 24.27 -31.23 -5.30
C ARG A 25 22.76 -31.47 -5.42
N PRO A 26 22.04 -31.70 -4.30
CA PRO A 26 20.60 -31.79 -4.37
C PRO A 26 20.11 -30.55 -5.12
N ARG A 27 19.35 -30.78 -6.18
CA ARG A 27 18.63 -29.72 -6.88
C ARG A 27 17.91 -28.92 -5.80
N PRO A 28 18.04 -27.57 -5.74
CA PRO A 28 17.24 -26.80 -4.81
C PRO A 28 15.80 -27.26 -4.96
N ALA A 29 15.13 -27.56 -3.84
CA ALA A 29 13.72 -27.87 -3.89
C ALA A 29 13.04 -26.74 -4.67
N ALA A 30 12.08 -27.07 -5.55
CA ALA A 30 11.29 -26.03 -6.18
C ALA A 30 10.70 -25.16 -5.06
N ALA A 31 10.86 -23.84 -5.17
CA ALA A 31 10.28 -22.90 -4.23
C ALA A 31 8.80 -23.26 -4.03
N ALA A 32 8.34 -23.26 -2.79
CA ALA A 32 6.96 -23.61 -2.49
C ALA A 32 6.01 -22.64 -3.20
N ASP A 33 4.98 -23.17 -3.87
CA ASP A 33 3.89 -22.33 -4.35
C ASP A 33 3.07 -21.88 -3.14
N LEU A 34 3.20 -20.61 -2.76
CA LEU A 34 2.51 -20.01 -1.63
C LEU A 34 1.03 -19.71 -1.91
N ASN A 35 0.58 -19.90 -3.16
CA ASN A 35 -0.85 -19.91 -3.52
C ASN A 35 -1.48 -21.30 -3.43
N ASP A 36 -0.67 -22.37 -3.34
CA ASP A 36 -1.18 -23.74 -3.16
C ASP A 36 -2.04 -23.79 -1.89
N PRO A 37 -3.33 -24.17 -1.97
CA PRO A 37 -4.23 -24.20 -0.82
C PRO A 37 -3.74 -25.05 0.34
N VAL A 38 -3.00 -26.13 0.08
CA VAL A 38 -2.42 -27.01 1.12
C VAL A 38 -1.29 -26.29 1.84
N VAL A 39 -0.44 -25.58 1.10
CA VAL A 39 0.67 -24.81 1.67
C VAL A 39 0.16 -23.61 2.46
N ALA A 40 -0.77 -22.86 1.88
CA ALA A 40 -1.37 -21.70 2.54
C ALA A 40 -2.14 -22.11 3.80
N ALA A 41 -2.90 -23.21 3.77
CA ALA A 41 -3.56 -23.75 4.97
C ALA A 41 -2.56 -24.21 6.04
N ALA A 42 -1.46 -24.85 5.63
CA ALA A 42 -0.37 -25.23 6.54
C ALA A 42 0.40 -24.03 7.10
N LEU A 43 0.20 -22.83 6.55
CA LEU A 43 0.70 -21.54 7.04
C LEU A 43 -0.38 -20.71 7.74
N GLY A 44 -1.50 -21.34 8.15
CA GLY A 44 -2.58 -20.66 8.88
C GLY A 44 -3.46 -19.74 8.03
N SER A 45 -3.32 -19.78 6.70
CA SER A 45 -4.07 -18.95 5.73
C SER A 45 -4.85 -19.83 4.73
N PRO A 46 -5.81 -20.65 5.20
CA PRO A 46 -6.61 -21.49 4.32
C PRO A 46 -7.41 -20.63 3.33
N GLN A 47 -7.62 -21.16 2.14
CA GLN A 47 -8.44 -20.49 1.13
C GLN A 47 -9.86 -20.29 1.63
N PHE A 48 -10.41 -19.11 1.35
CA PHE A 48 -11.82 -18.83 1.59
C PHE A 48 -12.70 -19.74 0.71
N ALA A 49 -13.46 -20.63 1.36
CA ALA A 49 -14.20 -21.68 0.68
C ALA A 49 -15.69 -21.35 0.44
N ASP A 50 -16.28 -20.48 1.27
CA ASP A 50 -17.72 -20.26 1.33
C ASP A 50 -18.20 -19.19 0.33
N ILE A 51 -17.86 -19.33 -0.95
CA ILE A 51 -18.23 -18.34 -1.97
C ILE A 51 -19.71 -18.49 -2.34
N ALA A 52 -20.54 -17.55 -1.89
CA ALA A 52 -21.95 -17.45 -2.24
C ALA A 52 -22.18 -16.59 -3.49
N TRP A 53 -21.29 -15.63 -3.76
CA TRP A 53 -21.39 -14.74 -4.92
C TRP A 53 -20.03 -14.20 -5.35
N GLU A 54 -19.97 -13.73 -6.60
CA GLU A 54 -18.81 -13.05 -7.17
C GLU A 54 -19.24 -11.76 -7.90
N ARG A 55 -18.41 -10.73 -7.84
CA ARG A 55 -18.62 -9.44 -8.51
C ARG A 55 -17.31 -8.89 -9.05
N ARG A 56 -17.33 -8.40 -10.30
CA ARG A 56 -16.20 -7.68 -10.88
C ARG A 56 -16.18 -6.24 -10.35
N ALA A 57 -15.03 -5.77 -9.87
CA ALA A 57 -14.78 -4.38 -9.50
C ALA A 57 -13.42 -3.96 -10.07
N GLY A 58 -13.45 -3.24 -11.20
CA GLY A 58 -12.23 -2.85 -11.90
C GLY A 58 -11.39 -4.07 -12.34
N ARG A 59 -10.13 -4.14 -11.88
CA ARG A 59 -9.22 -5.25 -12.22
C ARG A 59 -9.44 -6.51 -11.38
N TRP A 60 -10.22 -6.47 -10.31
CA TRP A 60 -10.41 -7.60 -9.40
C TRP A 60 -11.79 -8.24 -9.50
N THR A 61 -11.84 -9.51 -9.11
CA THR A 61 -13.08 -10.21 -8.79
C THR A 61 -13.17 -10.31 -7.27
N ILE A 62 -14.22 -9.71 -6.72
CA ILE A 62 -14.57 -9.78 -5.31
C ILE A 62 -15.48 -10.98 -5.10
N VAL A 63 -15.20 -11.77 -4.07
CA VAL A 63 -16.02 -12.92 -3.67
C VAL A 63 -16.57 -12.69 -2.26
N GLY A 64 -17.67 -13.35 -1.88
CA GLY A 64 -18.16 -13.29 -0.50
C GLY A 64 -19.17 -14.37 -0.15
N ASP A 65 -19.41 -14.55 1.14
CA ASP A 65 -20.34 -15.52 1.75
C ASP A 65 -21.63 -14.87 2.28
N GLY A 66 -21.62 -13.55 2.49
CA GLY A 66 -22.70 -12.79 3.08
C GLY A 66 -23.71 -12.20 2.08
N PRO A 67 -24.49 -11.19 2.51
CA PRO A 67 -25.36 -10.42 1.62
C PRO A 67 -24.58 -9.85 0.43
N LEU A 68 -25.26 -9.69 -0.70
CA LEU A 68 -24.68 -8.97 -1.83
C LEU A 68 -24.34 -7.53 -1.42
N PRO A 69 -23.14 -7.02 -1.77
CA PRO A 69 -22.75 -5.64 -1.49
C PRO A 69 -23.69 -4.68 -2.23
N GLN A 70 -23.91 -3.49 -1.65
CA GLN A 70 -24.69 -2.48 -2.34
C GLN A 70 -23.95 -2.02 -3.61
N PRO A 71 -24.66 -1.57 -4.65
CA PRO A 71 -24.01 -1.07 -5.86
C PRO A 71 -22.97 0.04 -5.58
N ALA A 72 -23.27 0.95 -4.66
CA ALA A 72 -22.36 2.00 -4.23
C ALA A 72 -21.04 1.45 -3.65
N ASP A 73 -21.08 0.36 -2.86
CA ASP A 73 -19.88 -0.25 -2.29
C ASP A 73 -18.97 -0.81 -3.40
N VAL A 74 -19.58 -1.45 -4.41
CA VAL A 74 -18.86 -1.99 -5.56
C VAL A 74 -18.24 -0.87 -6.39
N GLU A 75 -18.98 0.23 -6.58
CA GLU A 75 -18.48 1.42 -7.26
C GLU A 75 -17.30 2.05 -6.51
N THR A 76 -17.38 2.18 -5.18
CA THR A 76 -16.27 2.66 -4.33
C THR A 76 -15.03 1.79 -4.47
N ILE A 77 -15.17 0.45 -4.42
CA ILE A 77 -14.03 -0.47 -4.56
C ILE A 77 -13.44 -0.40 -5.97
N GLN A 78 -14.29 -0.33 -7.00
CA GLN A 78 -13.84 -0.18 -8.39
C GLN A 78 -13.08 1.12 -8.59
N ALA A 79 -13.61 2.21 -8.05
CA ALA A 79 -13.00 3.54 -8.10
C ALA A 79 -11.64 3.54 -7.39
N ALA A 80 -11.57 2.97 -6.18
CA ALA A 80 -10.34 2.80 -5.43
C ALA A 80 -9.31 1.95 -6.19
N SER A 81 -9.75 0.85 -6.80
CA SER A 81 -8.91 -0.04 -7.62
C SER A 81 -8.25 0.70 -8.78
N SER A 82 -9.01 1.58 -9.45
CA SER A 82 -8.51 2.37 -10.59
C SER A 82 -7.42 3.37 -10.22
N ASP A 83 -7.32 3.71 -8.94
CA ASP A 83 -6.35 4.67 -8.42
C ASP A 83 -5.07 4.02 -7.89
N ILE A 84 -5.03 2.69 -7.78
CA ILE A 84 -3.81 1.99 -7.40
C ILE A 84 -2.83 2.09 -8.59
N PRO A 85 -1.62 2.64 -8.37
CA PRO A 85 -0.63 2.74 -9.43
C PRO A 85 -0.29 1.38 -10.04
N ALA A 86 -0.04 1.35 -11.36
CA ALA A 86 0.37 0.12 -12.05
C ALA A 86 1.68 -0.47 -11.53
N ALA A 87 2.48 0.35 -10.84
CA ALA A 87 3.68 -0.06 -10.12
C ALA A 87 3.40 -1.04 -8.96
N ILE A 88 2.17 -1.04 -8.42
CA ILE A 88 1.71 -2.06 -7.47
C ILE A 88 1.22 -3.27 -8.27
N THR A 89 2.15 -4.18 -8.53
CA THR A 89 1.96 -5.37 -9.36
C THR A 89 1.49 -6.59 -8.59
N THR A 90 1.56 -6.57 -7.25
CA THR A 90 1.10 -7.68 -6.42
C THR A 90 -0.41 -7.84 -6.57
N GLU A 91 -0.85 -9.07 -6.83
CA GLU A 91 -2.26 -9.44 -6.86
C GLU A 91 -2.55 -10.44 -5.74
N PRO A 92 -3.68 -10.28 -5.02
CA PRO A 92 -4.10 -11.27 -4.05
C PRO A 92 -4.65 -12.48 -4.79
N ARG A 93 -4.54 -13.66 -4.17
CA ARG A 93 -5.23 -14.87 -4.62
C ARG A 93 -6.74 -14.64 -4.63
N GLN A 94 -7.29 -14.03 -3.58
CA GLN A 94 -8.69 -13.62 -3.50
C GLN A 94 -8.85 -12.24 -2.83
N LEU A 95 -9.79 -11.46 -3.35
CA LEU A 95 -10.34 -10.30 -2.65
C LEU A 95 -11.70 -10.69 -2.08
N VAL A 96 -11.75 -10.91 -0.78
CA VAL A 96 -12.91 -11.46 -0.06
C VAL A 96 -13.67 -10.34 0.61
N ARG A 97 -14.99 -10.31 0.46
CA ARG A 97 -15.90 -9.45 1.20
C ARG A 97 -16.56 -10.27 2.29
N THR A 98 -16.39 -9.87 3.54
CA THR A 98 -16.96 -10.63 4.66
C THR A 98 -17.21 -9.76 5.89
N SER A 99 -17.99 -10.29 6.83
CA SER A 99 -18.15 -9.71 8.16
C SER A 99 -16.88 -9.89 8.98
N THR A 100 -16.68 -9.08 10.02
CA THR A 100 -15.57 -9.24 10.99
C THR A 100 -15.47 -10.67 11.54
N ALA A 101 -16.59 -11.37 11.72
CA ALA A 101 -16.60 -12.76 12.21
C ALA A 101 -16.12 -13.79 11.16
N GLY A 102 -16.10 -13.41 9.88
CA GLY A 102 -15.61 -14.24 8.78
C GLY A 102 -14.11 -14.10 8.51
N VAL A 103 -13.41 -13.19 9.21
CA VAL A 103 -11.95 -13.12 9.19
C VAL A 103 -11.39 -14.30 9.98
N PRO A 104 -10.47 -15.11 9.42
CA PRO A 104 -9.89 -16.23 10.17
C PRO A 104 -9.17 -15.73 11.44
N ALA A 105 -9.35 -16.42 12.57
CA ALA A 105 -8.94 -15.99 13.92
C ALA A 105 -7.53 -15.33 14.01
N GLY A 106 -7.41 -14.29 14.85
CA GLY A 106 -6.13 -13.61 15.14
C GLY A 106 -6.13 -12.07 15.02
N HIS A 107 -7.13 -11.45 14.39
CA HIS A 107 -7.15 -10.00 14.17
C HIS A 107 -8.34 -9.29 14.86
N PRO A 108 -8.12 -8.20 15.60
CA PRO A 108 -9.19 -7.35 16.13
C PRO A 108 -9.81 -6.51 14.99
N ALA A 109 -10.75 -7.11 14.26
CA ALA A 109 -11.32 -6.58 13.02
C ALA A 109 -12.46 -5.55 13.20
N SER A 110 -12.60 -4.91 14.37
CA SER A 110 -13.79 -4.07 14.65
C SER A 110 -13.74 -2.65 14.06
N ALA A 111 -12.61 -2.21 13.51
CA ALA A 111 -12.47 -0.87 12.90
C ALA A 111 -11.66 -0.83 11.57
N ALA A 112 -11.13 -1.96 11.11
CA ALA A 112 -10.33 -2.00 9.87
C ALA A 112 -11.23 -1.97 8.62
N ILE A 113 -10.72 -1.40 7.53
CA ILE A 113 -11.39 -1.43 6.21
C ILE A 113 -11.12 -2.76 5.51
N ALA A 114 -9.88 -3.21 5.56
CA ALA A 114 -9.43 -4.48 5.05
C ALA A 114 -8.34 -5.07 5.95
N VAL A 115 -8.05 -6.35 5.77
CA VAL A 115 -6.90 -7.04 6.34
C VAL A 115 -6.38 -8.08 5.34
N ALA A 116 -5.07 -8.19 5.19
CA ALA A 116 -4.44 -9.30 4.50
C ALA A 116 -4.32 -10.50 5.43
N LYS A 117 -4.52 -11.69 4.89
CA LYS A 117 -4.15 -12.93 5.57
C LYS A 117 -3.59 -13.91 4.56
N GLY A 118 -2.28 -14.05 4.62
CA GLY A 118 -1.51 -14.75 3.61
C GLY A 118 -1.72 -14.16 2.22
N PRO A 119 -2.10 -14.95 1.21
CA PRO A 119 -2.26 -14.46 -0.15
C PRO A 119 -3.61 -13.77 -0.41
N ASP A 120 -4.53 -13.73 0.56
CA ASP A 120 -5.87 -13.15 0.38
C ASP A 120 -6.02 -11.81 1.11
N VAL A 121 -6.90 -10.95 0.60
CA VAL A 121 -7.29 -9.67 1.25
C VAL A 121 -8.78 -9.71 1.59
N TYR A 122 -9.12 -9.38 2.82
CA TYR A 122 -10.49 -9.40 3.35
C TYR A 122 -11.00 -7.98 3.59
N LEU A 123 -11.94 -7.52 2.75
CA LEU A 123 -12.69 -6.27 2.91
C LEU A 123 -13.81 -6.45 3.95
N LEU A 124 -13.83 -5.65 5.01
CA LEU A 124 -14.73 -5.85 6.15
C LEU A 124 -16.06 -5.11 6.01
N ASP A 125 -17.18 -5.82 6.22
CA ASP A 125 -18.53 -5.28 6.03
C ASP A 125 -18.81 -3.99 6.82
N ALA A 126 -18.34 -3.97 8.07
CA ALA A 126 -18.54 -2.84 8.98
C ALA A 126 -18.05 -1.51 8.40
N ALA A 127 -16.95 -1.55 7.64
CA ALA A 127 -16.32 -0.37 7.08
C ALA A 127 -17.14 0.32 5.99
N PHE A 128 -18.15 -0.31 5.40
CA PHE A 128 -18.95 0.28 4.32
C PHE A 128 -20.36 0.65 4.79
N SER A 129 -20.57 0.67 6.10
CA SER A 129 -21.88 0.93 6.70
C SER A 129 -21.81 2.11 7.68
N GLY A 130 -22.91 2.87 7.75
CA GLY A 130 -23.04 3.99 8.69
C GLY A 130 -22.48 5.32 8.18
N SER A 131 -22.41 6.30 9.08
CA SER A 131 -22.00 7.68 8.77
C SER A 131 -20.50 7.87 8.58
N GLN A 132 -19.71 6.82 8.82
CA GLN A 132 -18.25 6.78 8.63
C GLN A 132 -17.87 5.68 7.64
N ALA A 133 -18.73 5.42 6.65
CA ALA A 133 -18.45 4.46 5.60
C ALA A 133 -17.15 4.86 4.86
N ALA A 134 -16.37 3.86 4.51
CA ALA A 134 -15.08 3.99 3.84
C ALA A 134 -15.27 4.71 2.51
N THR A 135 -14.38 5.67 2.25
CA THR A 135 -14.35 6.44 1.01
C THR A 135 -13.49 5.72 -0.02
N ARG A 136 -13.58 6.15 -1.29
CA ARG A 136 -12.68 5.70 -2.36
C ARG A 136 -11.21 5.79 -1.95
N TRP A 137 -10.85 6.89 -1.28
CA TRP A 137 -9.49 7.12 -0.79
C TRP A 137 -9.09 6.11 0.28
N SER A 138 -9.88 5.99 1.36
CA SER A 138 -9.51 5.13 2.48
C SER A 138 -9.45 3.67 2.06
N VAL A 139 -10.35 3.24 1.16
CA VAL A 139 -10.29 1.91 0.52
C VAL A 139 -9.02 1.77 -0.33
N GLY A 140 -8.67 2.76 -1.15
CA GLY A 140 -7.48 2.70 -2.02
C GLY A 140 -6.18 2.60 -1.22
N ARG A 141 -6.01 3.44 -0.19
CA ARG A 141 -4.84 3.46 0.69
C ARG A 141 -4.69 2.13 1.42
N VAL A 142 -5.76 1.66 2.07
CA VAL A 142 -5.74 0.39 2.79
C VAL A 142 -5.53 -0.79 1.84
N LEU A 143 -6.11 -0.78 0.64
CA LEU A 143 -5.83 -1.84 -0.33
C LEU A 143 -4.36 -1.89 -0.76
N VAL A 144 -3.71 -0.76 -1.01
CA VAL A 144 -2.26 -0.77 -1.29
C VAL A 144 -1.50 -1.36 -0.10
N HIS A 145 -1.83 -0.93 1.11
CA HIS A 145 -1.25 -1.44 2.35
C HIS A 145 -1.37 -2.98 2.42
N GLU A 146 -2.58 -3.53 2.26
CA GLU A 146 -2.80 -4.98 2.30
C GLU A 146 -2.11 -5.73 1.14
N LEU A 147 -2.02 -5.13 -0.04
CA LEU A 147 -1.29 -5.73 -1.17
C LEU A 147 0.21 -5.81 -0.90
N VAL A 148 0.76 -4.92 -0.07
CA VAL A 148 2.15 -5.03 0.39
C VAL A 148 2.29 -6.22 1.33
N HIS A 149 1.36 -6.44 2.26
CA HIS A 149 1.36 -7.66 3.10
C HIS A 149 1.25 -8.94 2.27
N VAL A 150 0.44 -8.95 1.21
CA VAL A 150 0.42 -10.07 0.25
C VAL A 150 1.78 -10.25 -0.42
N ALA A 151 2.49 -9.17 -0.76
CA ALA A 151 3.83 -9.24 -1.33
C ALA A 151 4.85 -9.80 -0.30
N GLN A 152 4.73 -9.40 0.96
CA GLN A 152 5.54 -9.90 2.07
C GLN A 152 5.32 -11.39 2.28
N TRP A 153 4.07 -11.85 2.21
CA TRP A 153 3.73 -13.27 2.21
C TRP A 153 4.44 -14.01 1.08
N TYR A 154 4.37 -13.50 -0.16
CA TYR A 154 5.08 -14.11 -1.29
C TYR A 154 6.61 -14.06 -1.16
N GLY A 155 7.14 -13.21 -0.28
CA GLY A 155 8.55 -13.11 0.07
C GLY A 155 8.99 -13.99 1.25
N LEU A 156 8.13 -14.84 1.81
CA LEU A 156 8.48 -15.78 2.88
C LEU A 156 9.68 -16.66 2.49
N SER A 157 10.64 -16.78 3.39
CA SER A 157 11.81 -17.63 3.19
C SER A 157 11.47 -19.12 3.23
N ASP A 158 12.27 -19.94 2.54
CA ASP A 158 12.11 -21.40 2.52
C ASP A 158 12.17 -22.02 3.94
N GLU A 159 12.91 -21.39 4.86
CA GLU A 159 13.06 -21.83 6.25
C GLU A 159 11.74 -21.72 7.02
N TYR A 160 11.04 -20.59 6.89
CA TYR A 160 9.73 -20.37 7.49
C TYR A 160 8.67 -21.32 6.91
N VAL A 161 8.70 -21.52 5.58
CA VAL A 161 7.78 -22.46 4.92
C VAL A 161 8.04 -23.91 5.37
N ALA A 162 9.31 -24.30 5.55
CA ALA A 162 9.67 -25.61 6.04
C ALA A 162 9.24 -25.82 7.50
N ALA A 163 9.48 -24.83 8.37
CA ALA A 163 9.08 -24.87 9.78
C ALA A 163 7.56 -24.98 9.95
N ALA A 164 6.79 -24.22 9.17
CA ALA A 164 5.33 -24.29 9.19
C ALA A 164 4.81 -25.67 8.78
N ARG A 165 5.39 -26.26 7.72
CA ARG A 165 5.05 -27.61 7.26
C ARG A 165 5.39 -28.71 8.27
N SER A 166 6.35 -28.47 9.16
CA SER A 166 6.65 -29.38 10.28
C SER A 166 5.70 -29.23 11.48
N GLY A 167 4.73 -28.31 11.42
CA GLY A 167 3.69 -28.13 12.44
C GLY A 167 4.05 -27.14 13.55
N ASP A 168 5.07 -26.30 13.35
CA ASP A 168 5.58 -25.36 14.35
C ASP A 168 4.92 -23.97 14.27
N LEU A 169 3.68 -23.89 13.78
CA LEU A 169 3.03 -22.62 13.46
C LEU A 169 2.91 -21.64 14.64
N GLU A 170 2.70 -22.15 15.85
CA GLU A 170 2.51 -21.32 17.04
C GLU A 170 3.79 -20.57 17.45
N SER A 171 4.96 -20.98 16.93
CA SER A 171 6.25 -20.34 17.18
C SER A 171 6.75 -19.49 16.00
N LEU A 172 5.97 -19.35 14.93
CA LEU A 172 6.37 -18.60 13.74
C LEU A 172 5.78 -17.20 13.71
N ASP A 173 6.66 -16.24 13.45
CA ASP A 173 6.28 -14.88 13.11
C ASP A 173 6.28 -14.71 11.59
N LEU A 174 5.17 -15.10 10.95
CA LEU A 174 5.06 -15.13 9.48
C LEU A 174 5.14 -13.73 8.85
N ASP A 175 4.69 -12.69 9.55
CA ASP A 175 4.75 -11.31 9.05
C ASP A 175 6.21 -10.85 8.91
N ASN A 176 7.12 -11.44 9.70
CA ASN A 176 8.54 -11.09 9.74
C ASN A 176 9.46 -12.11 9.04
N GLY A 177 8.94 -13.28 8.62
CA GLY A 177 9.71 -14.31 7.90
C GLY A 177 10.04 -14.01 6.44
N SER A 178 9.71 -12.79 5.99
CA SER A 178 9.83 -12.33 4.62
C SER A 178 11.18 -11.67 4.34
N GLY A 179 11.83 -12.08 3.24
CA GLY A 179 13.09 -11.49 2.81
C GLY A 179 12.98 -10.00 2.51
N ILE A 180 11.85 -9.55 1.93
CA ILE A 180 11.64 -8.14 1.61
C ILE A 180 11.45 -7.28 2.87
N VAL A 181 10.89 -7.85 3.94
CA VAL A 181 10.74 -7.17 5.23
C VAL A 181 12.10 -7.03 5.91
N SER A 182 12.94 -8.07 5.83
CA SER A 182 14.30 -8.03 6.37
C SER A 182 15.16 -6.98 5.64
N ASP A 183 15.08 -6.94 4.31
CA ASP A 183 15.75 -5.91 3.50
C ASP A 183 15.23 -4.51 3.86
N TRP A 184 13.91 -4.34 3.98
CA TRP A 184 13.32 -3.08 4.42
C TRP A 184 13.88 -2.65 5.78
N ALA A 185 13.80 -3.54 6.76
CA ALA A 185 14.21 -3.31 8.15
C ALA A 185 15.65 -2.81 8.25
N GLU A 186 16.59 -3.49 7.56
CA GLU A 186 18.01 -3.12 7.56
C GLU A 186 18.22 -1.67 7.07
N ALA A 187 17.48 -1.24 6.04
CA ALA A 187 17.66 0.08 5.45
C ALA A 187 16.97 1.21 6.20
N THR A 188 15.91 0.92 6.95
CA THR A 188 15.08 1.92 7.63
C THR A 188 15.34 1.98 9.14
N GLY A 189 16.39 1.32 9.62
CA GLY A 189 16.87 1.43 10.99
C GLY A 189 16.18 0.49 11.99
N TRP A 190 15.46 -0.51 11.50
CA TRP A 190 14.95 -1.59 12.33
C TRP A 190 16.04 -2.62 12.61
N ALA A 191 16.09 -3.11 13.84
CA ALA A 191 17.02 -4.14 14.27
C ALA A 191 16.26 -5.29 14.95
N ASN A 192 16.51 -6.52 14.50
CA ASN A 192 16.00 -7.71 15.17
C ASN A 192 16.89 -7.99 16.40
N THR A 193 16.26 -8.05 17.56
CA THR A 193 16.91 -8.31 18.85
C THR A 193 16.72 -9.75 19.33
N SER A 194 15.98 -10.57 18.58
CA SER A 194 15.81 -12.00 18.84
C SER A 194 17.06 -12.78 18.44
N GLU A 195 17.43 -13.77 19.24
CA GLU A 195 18.46 -14.76 18.89
C GLU A 195 17.89 -15.94 18.09
N ASP A 196 16.56 -16.13 18.12
CA ASP A 196 15.88 -17.17 17.37
C ASP A 196 15.57 -16.63 15.95
N PRO A 197 16.07 -17.27 14.88
CA PRO A 197 15.84 -16.81 13.51
C PRO A 197 14.38 -16.92 13.04
N LEU A 198 13.53 -17.67 13.75
CA LEU A 198 12.11 -17.86 13.41
C LEU A 198 11.16 -16.95 14.21
N LEU A 199 11.68 -16.28 15.24
CA LEU A 199 10.97 -15.29 16.05
C LEU A 199 11.63 -13.94 15.86
N ALA A 200 10.86 -12.92 15.51
CA ALA A 200 11.40 -11.57 15.41
C ALA A 200 11.06 -10.73 16.64
N ALA A 201 12.02 -9.94 17.11
CA ALA A 201 11.82 -8.95 18.17
C ALA A 201 12.42 -7.63 17.70
N TRP A 202 11.63 -6.83 17.00
CA TRP A 202 12.11 -5.64 16.33
C TRP A 202 12.18 -4.42 17.24
N THR A 203 13.21 -3.61 17.03
CA THR A 203 13.32 -2.27 17.61
C THR A 203 13.70 -1.29 16.52
N LEU A 204 13.07 -0.12 16.51
CA LEU A 204 13.34 0.93 15.52
C LEU A 204 14.29 1.98 16.11
N THR A 205 15.33 2.33 15.36
CA THR A 205 16.14 3.52 15.62
C THR A 205 15.59 4.69 14.81
N GLY A 206 15.09 5.72 15.50
CA GLY A 206 14.43 6.87 14.86
C GLY A 206 12.92 6.76 14.88
N ASP A 207 12.26 7.51 14.01
CA ASP A 207 10.80 7.57 13.93
C ASP A 207 10.30 6.81 12.70
N ALA A 208 9.10 6.21 12.83
CA ALA A 208 8.33 5.72 11.69
C ALA A 208 7.40 6.82 11.17
N PRO A 209 6.81 6.70 9.96
CA PRO A 209 5.92 7.72 9.42
C PRO A 209 4.69 8.01 10.29
N ASN A 210 4.21 7.00 11.02
CA ASN A 210 3.16 7.14 12.02
C ASN A 210 3.23 6.02 13.08
N SER A 211 2.34 6.07 14.07
CA SER A 211 2.30 5.11 15.17
C SER A 211 1.95 3.69 14.74
N TYR A 212 1.21 3.53 13.63
CA TYR A 212 0.86 2.22 13.10
C TYR A 212 2.07 1.57 12.41
N ALA A 213 2.77 2.32 11.56
CA ALA A 213 4.05 1.93 10.97
C ALA A 213 5.13 1.60 12.02
N ALA A 214 5.07 2.21 13.21
CA ALA A 214 6.01 1.95 14.29
C ALA A 214 5.81 0.60 15.00
N THR A 215 4.83 -0.22 14.60
CA THR A 215 4.54 -1.51 15.26
C THR A 215 5.46 -2.63 14.81
N SER A 216 5.86 -2.67 13.55
CA SER A 216 6.78 -3.65 12.98
C SER A 216 7.38 -3.15 11.65
N PRO A 217 8.51 -3.71 11.18
CA PRO A 217 9.04 -3.37 9.86
C PRO A 217 8.09 -3.77 8.71
N ALA A 218 7.27 -4.80 8.89
CA ALA A 218 6.26 -5.20 7.90
C ALA A 218 5.19 -4.11 7.73
N GLU A 219 4.70 -3.58 8.84
CA GLU A 219 3.72 -2.49 8.89
C GLU A 219 4.33 -1.16 8.41
N ASP A 220 5.59 -0.90 8.76
CA ASP A 220 6.34 0.25 8.26
C ASP A 220 6.47 0.25 6.74
N MET A 221 6.81 -0.89 6.15
CA MET A 221 6.87 -1.05 4.70
C MET A 221 5.50 -0.83 4.06
N ALA A 222 4.46 -1.52 4.56
CA ALA A 222 3.11 -1.46 4.01
C ALA A 222 2.55 -0.03 4.07
N GLU A 223 2.73 0.66 5.19
CA GLU A 223 2.26 2.02 5.37
C GLU A 223 3.10 3.04 4.61
N SER A 224 4.42 2.88 4.51
CA SER A 224 5.25 3.78 3.71
C SER A 224 4.88 3.75 2.23
N VAL A 225 4.63 2.55 1.67
CA VAL A 225 4.15 2.39 0.29
C VAL A 225 2.73 2.95 0.14
N SER A 226 1.83 2.72 1.12
CA SER A 226 0.47 3.25 1.09
C SER A 226 0.47 4.79 1.06
N LEU A 227 1.29 5.44 1.89
CA LEU A 227 1.45 6.90 1.93
C LEU A 227 2.03 7.45 0.62
N ALA A 228 3.08 6.83 0.10
CA ALA A 228 3.69 7.26 -1.16
C ALA A 228 2.70 7.19 -2.34
N THR A 229 1.97 6.08 -2.49
CA THR A 229 0.98 5.90 -3.56
C THR A 229 -0.29 6.75 -3.38
N ALA A 230 -0.55 7.18 -2.15
CA ALA A 230 -1.55 8.19 -1.83
C ALA A 230 -1.07 9.61 -2.20
N GLY A 231 0.19 9.82 -2.59
CA GLY A 231 0.75 11.14 -2.86
C GLY A 231 1.18 11.89 -1.59
N LEU A 232 1.31 11.17 -0.47
CA LEU A 232 1.78 11.64 0.83
C LEU A 232 3.24 11.22 1.08
N GLY A 233 4.02 10.98 0.01
CA GLY A 233 5.43 10.59 0.11
C GLY A 233 6.31 11.62 0.81
N ASP A 234 5.89 12.89 0.87
CA ASP A 234 6.57 13.95 1.63
C ASP A 234 6.58 13.66 3.15
N LEU A 235 5.73 12.76 3.66
CA LEU A 235 5.72 12.31 5.05
C LEU A 235 6.80 11.27 5.37
N LEU A 236 7.50 10.77 4.35
CA LEU A 236 8.55 9.77 4.50
C LEU A 236 9.91 10.45 4.66
N ASP A 237 10.77 9.86 5.48
CA ASP A 237 12.19 10.20 5.44
C ASP A 237 12.86 9.68 4.17
N ALA A 238 14.11 10.11 3.95
CA ALA A 238 14.88 9.76 2.76
C ALA A 238 15.08 8.24 2.60
N SER A 239 15.32 7.49 3.68
CA SER A 239 15.52 6.04 3.61
C SER A 239 14.26 5.30 3.16
N ARG A 240 13.10 5.67 3.71
CA ARG A 240 11.81 5.07 3.34
C ARG A 240 11.42 5.46 1.92
N ALA A 241 11.59 6.73 1.55
CA ALA A 241 11.38 7.21 0.19
C ALA A 241 12.20 6.39 -0.83
N GLU A 242 13.51 6.24 -0.61
CA GLU A 242 14.39 5.46 -1.49
C GLU A 242 13.94 4.00 -1.60
N ARG A 243 13.55 3.38 -0.49
CA ARG A 243 13.08 2.00 -0.49
C ARG A 243 11.75 1.80 -1.22
N VAL A 244 10.81 2.73 -1.08
CA VAL A 244 9.55 2.70 -1.84
C VAL A 244 9.85 2.80 -3.34
N GLU A 245 10.70 3.73 -3.75
CA GLU A 245 11.04 3.90 -5.17
C GLU A 245 11.73 2.66 -5.75
N LEU A 246 12.63 2.04 -4.98
CA LEU A 246 13.30 0.81 -5.36
C LEU A 246 12.33 -0.36 -5.52
N TRP A 247 11.41 -0.55 -4.57
CA TRP A 247 10.46 -1.66 -4.59
C TRP A 247 9.40 -1.51 -5.69
N THR A 248 8.86 -0.29 -5.85
CA THR A 248 7.86 0.01 -6.89
C THR A 248 8.47 0.20 -8.28
N ASN A 249 9.79 0.36 -8.38
CA ASN A 249 10.49 0.77 -9.60
C ASN A 249 9.83 2.02 -10.24
N SER A 250 9.45 2.99 -9.40
CA SER A 250 8.76 4.23 -9.77
C SER A 250 9.22 5.36 -8.85
N THR A 251 9.27 6.60 -9.35
CA THR A 251 9.60 7.74 -8.49
C THR A 251 8.41 8.12 -7.60
N LEU A 252 8.66 8.76 -6.45
CA LEU A 252 7.59 9.32 -5.62
C LEU A 252 6.73 10.35 -6.38
N GLU A 253 7.33 11.07 -7.33
CA GLU A 253 6.63 12.01 -8.20
C GLU A 253 5.62 11.29 -9.11
N ASP A 254 6.05 10.19 -9.74
CA ASP A 254 5.18 9.38 -10.60
C ASP A 254 4.04 8.73 -9.80
N LEU A 255 4.34 8.22 -8.59
CA LEU A 255 3.34 7.64 -7.69
C LEU A 255 2.30 8.67 -7.20
N ALA A 256 2.71 9.93 -7.06
CA ALA A 256 1.86 11.02 -6.61
C ALA A 256 1.00 11.66 -7.74
N SER A 257 1.16 11.22 -8.98
CA SER A 257 0.43 11.76 -10.13
C SER A 257 -1.09 11.65 -9.94
N GLY A 258 -1.79 12.78 -10.07
CA GLY A 258 -3.24 12.86 -9.90
C GLY A 258 -3.74 12.68 -8.47
N LYS A 259 -2.87 12.86 -7.45
CA LYS A 259 -3.18 12.68 -6.02
C LYS A 259 -3.14 14.00 -5.21
N PRO A 260 -3.91 14.12 -4.11
CA PRO A 260 -3.82 15.25 -3.19
C PRO A 260 -2.44 15.32 -2.52
N TRP A 261 -2.04 16.52 -2.08
CA TRP A 261 -0.77 16.78 -1.41
C TRP A 261 -1.02 17.29 0.01
N ALA A 262 -0.15 16.94 0.95
CA ALA A 262 -0.14 17.57 2.26
C ALA A 262 1.32 17.92 2.64
N PRO A 263 1.55 19.05 3.32
CA PRO A 263 2.87 19.39 3.85
C PRO A 263 3.42 18.32 4.81
N PHE A 264 4.75 18.26 4.95
CA PHE A 264 5.40 17.43 5.98
C PHE A 264 4.85 17.76 7.38
N GLY A 265 4.63 16.71 8.19
CA GLY A 265 4.07 16.83 9.54
C GLY A 265 2.55 16.96 9.60
N SER A 266 1.87 17.00 8.45
CA SER A 266 0.40 16.97 8.43
C SER A 266 -0.15 15.64 8.93
N ILE A 267 -1.30 15.68 9.61
CA ILE A 267 -1.96 14.51 10.18
C ILE A 267 -3.31 14.33 9.49
N GLU A 268 -3.59 13.13 8.99
CA GLU A 268 -4.92 12.78 8.47
C GLU A 268 -5.92 12.72 9.63
N VAL A 269 -7.05 13.42 9.50
CA VAL A 269 -8.10 13.47 10.52
C VAL A 269 -9.44 13.03 9.96
N THR A 270 -10.26 12.39 10.80
CA THR A 270 -11.60 11.93 10.42
C THR A 270 -12.67 12.79 11.07
N SER A 271 -13.74 13.10 10.33
CA SER A 271 -14.90 13.81 10.87
C SER A 271 -16.20 13.07 10.55
N GLY A 272 -17.11 13.01 11.54
CA GLY A 272 -18.46 12.46 11.35
C GLY A 272 -19.43 13.42 10.65
N THR A 273 -19.02 14.66 10.41
CA THR A 273 -19.79 15.69 9.69
C THR A 273 -18.91 16.40 8.66
N PRO A 274 -19.46 16.80 7.49
CA PRO A 274 -18.72 17.58 6.51
C PRO A 274 -18.10 18.85 7.12
N LEU A 275 -16.78 19.03 6.95
CA LEU A 275 -16.05 20.24 7.36
C LEU A 275 -15.69 21.13 6.17
N TYR A 276 -16.47 21.04 5.08
CA TYR A 276 -16.27 21.78 3.83
C TYR A 276 -17.59 22.43 3.39
N ASP A 277 -17.49 23.43 2.50
CA ASP A 277 -18.65 24.03 1.86
C ASP A 277 -19.19 23.08 0.78
N GLU A 278 -20.17 22.26 1.18
CA GLU A 278 -20.81 21.30 0.30
C GLU A 278 -21.52 21.95 -0.89
N ALA A 279 -22.09 23.16 -0.70
CA ALA A 279 -22.79 23.86 -1.77
C ALA A 279 -21.79 24.35 -2.83
N ALA A 280 -20.67 24.93 -2.39
CA ALA A 280 -19.59 25.36 -3.27
C ALA A 280 -18.97 24.17 -4.01
N ALA A 281 -18.61 23.10 -3.29
CA ALA A 281 -18.06 21.88 -3.89
C ALA A 281 -18.98 21.32 -4.98
N ARG A 282 -20.28 21.15 -4.70
CA ARG A 282 -21.26 20.64 -5.67
C ARG A 282 -21.45 21.57 -6.86
N ALA A 283 -21.35 22.90 -6.67
CA ALA A 283 -21.45 23.86 -7.77
C ALA A 283 -20.28 23.77 -8.76
N THR A 284 -19.13 23.22 -8.35
CA THR A 284 -17.97 23.06 -9.23
C THR A 284 -18.06 21.88 -10.20
N THR A 285 -18.96 20.93 -9.94
CA THR A 285 -19.26 19.81 -10.84
C THR A 285 -20.44 20.14 -11.75
N PRO A 286 -20.22 20.39 -13.06
CA PRO A 286 -21.25 20.93 -13.93
C PRO A 286 -22.48 20.01 -14.09
N VAL A 287 -22.30 18.69 -14.08
CA VAL A 287 -23.35 17.64 -14.05
C VAL A 287 -22.69 16.31 -13.65
N GLY A 288 -23.31 15.53 -12.75
CA GLY A 288 -23.14 14.07 -12.76
C GLY A 288 -22.32 13.41 -11.65
N ALA A 289 -21.59 14.15 -10.80
CA ALA A 289 -20.95 13.55 -9.64
C ALA A 289 -22.01 13.07 -8.64
N THR A 290 -22.04 11.76 -8.36
CA THR A 290 -22.96 11.16 -7.40
C THR A 290 -22.30 10.91 -6.05
N HIS A 291 -20.97 10.99 -5.99
CA HIS A 291 -20.18 10.77 -4.78
C HIS A 291 -19.36 12.02 -4.43
N ALA A 292 -19.16 12.21 -3.12
CA ALA A 292 -18.32 13.26 -2.56
C ALA A 292 -17.53 12.67 -1.38
N ASP A 293 -16.23 12.49 -1.58
CA ASP A 293 -15.33 11.85 -0.62
C ASP A 293 -14.39 12.90 -0.02
N PRO A 294 -14.65 13.39 1.20
CA PRO A 294 -13.79 14.35 1.84
C PRO A 294 -12.55 13.69 2.46
N LEU A 295 -11.43 14.38 2.38
CA LEU A 295 -10.17 14.09 3.06
C LEU A 295 -9.74 15.33 3.83
N TYR A 296 -9.31 15.12 5.07
CA TYR A 296 -8.94 16.21 5.96
C TYR A 296 -7.51 16.01 6.47
N PHE A 297 -6.72 17.05 6.38
CA PHE A 297 -5.37 17.10 6.93
C PHE A 297 -5.27 18.28 7.89
N GLU A 298 -4.98 17.98 9.15
CA GLU A 298 -4.57 19.00 10.10
C GLU A 298 -3.09 19.32 9.87
N LEU A 299 -2.79 20.59 9.65
CA LEU A 299 -1.44 21.06 9.37
C LEU A 299 -0.70 21.40 10.68
N PRO A 300 0.64 21.28 10.73
CA PRO A 300 1.43 21.68 11.89
C PRO A 300 1.16 23.12 12.34
N ASN A 301 1.16 23.37 13.65
CA ASN A 301 0.93 24.72 14.21
C ASN A 301 1.99 25.75 13.83
N ASP A 302 3.17 25.30 13.44
CA ASP A 302 4.28 26.10 12.94
C ASP A 302 4.33 26.16 11.40
N SER A 303 3.26 25.73 10.73
CA SER A 303 3.12 25.87 9.28
C SER A 303 3.24 27.34 8.84
N PRO A 304 3.69 27.60 7.61
CA PRO A 304 3.64 28.93 7.02
C PRO A 304 2.23 29.52 7.02
N ASP A 305 2.10 30.82 6.71
CA ASP A 305 0.79 31.42 6.55
C ASP A 305 -0.01 30.77 5.40
N LEU A 306 -1.34 30.90 5.42
CA LEU A 306 -2.21 30.25 4.43
C LEU A 306 -1.89 30.69 2.99
N THR A 307 -1.34 31.88 2.78
CA THR A 307 -1.01 32.38 1.44
C THR A 307 0.18 31.61 0.87
N GLU A 308 1.20 31.39 1.68
CA GLU A 308 2.35 30.58 1.29
C GLU A 308 1.93 29.12 1.02
N ILE A 309 1.13 28.52 1.91
CA ILE A 309 0.62 27.16 1.73
C ILE A 309 -0.23 27.05 0.46
N ALA A 310 -1.12 28.03 0.19
CA ALA A 310 -1.92 28.06 -1.04
C ALA A 310 -1.05 28.13 -2.32
N GLY A 311 0.06 28.88 -2.27
CA GLY A 311 1.04 28.91 -3.35
C GLY A 311 1.74 27.56 -3.57
N GLN A 312 2.12 26.89 -2.49
CA GLN A 312 2.70 25.54 -2.53
C GLN A 312 1.69 24.51 -3.07
N LEU A 313 0.45 24.52 -2.55
CA LEU A 313 -0.66 23.69 -3.02
C LEU A 313 -0.86 23.80 -4.54
N SER A 314 -0.99 25.03 -5.03
CA SER A 314 -1.20 25.28 -6.46
C SER A 314 -0.04 24.73 -7.31
N THR A 315 1.20 24.93 -6.85
CA THR A 315 2.41 24.43 -7.54
C THR A 315 2.48 22.91 -7.53
N ARG A 316 2.23 22.27 -6.39
CA ARG A 316 2.31 20.82 -6.21
C ARG A 316 1.20 20.09 -6.96
N LEU A 317 -0.04 20.59 -6.90
CA LEU A 317 -1.16 20.02 -7.64
C LEU A 317 -0.95 20.14 -9.16
N ALA A 318 -0.42 21.27 -9.63
CA ALA A 318 -0.05 21.44 -11.04
C ALA A 318 1.04 20.45 -11.48
N ALA A 319 2.09 20.27 -10.67
CA ALA A 319 3.15 19.28 -10.93
C ALA A 319 2.60 17.85 -11.00
N ARG A 320 1.55 17.54 -10.23
CA ARG A 320 0.85 16.25 -10.23
C ARG A 320 -0.20 16.12 -11.33
N GLY A 321 -0.24 17.05 -12.29
CA GLY A 321 -1.14 16.99 -13.44
C GLY A 321 -2.59 17.40 -13.14
N LEU A 322 -2.84 18.10 -12.03
CA LEU A 322 -4.14 18.69 -11.73
C LEU A 322 -4.19 20.15 -12.20
N SER A 323 -5.22 20.49 -12.96
CA SER A 323 -5.44 21.84 -13.49
C SER A 323 -6.50 22.57 -12.67
N GLY A 324 -6.16 23.69 -12.05
CA GLY A 324 -7.07 24.43 -11.19
C GLY A 324 -6.46 25.70 -10.64
N GLN A 325 -7.20 26.37 -9.77
CA GLN A 325 -6.72 27.56 -9.06
C GLN A 325 -7.40 27.68 -7.71
N LEU A 326 -6.63 28.12 -6.71
CA LEU A 326 -7.17 28.58 -5.44
C LEU A 326 -7.47 30.08 -5.51
N GLN A 327 -8.56 30.49 -4.87
CA GLN A 327 -8.93 31.88 -4.68
C GLN A 327 -9.14 32.14 -3.20
N MET A 328 -8.69 33.30 -2.72
CA MET A 328 -9.01 33.75 -1.37
C MET A 328 -10.46 34.20 -1.34
N ASN A 329 -11.26 33.59 -0.46
CA ASN A 329 -12.63 33.96 -0.18
C ASN A 329 -12.80 34.11 1.33
N ASP A 330 -13.18 35.31 1.78
CA ASP A 330 -13.23 35.69 3.19
C ASP A 330 -11.91 35.43 3.96
N GLN A 331 -11.84 34.32 4.71
CA GLN A 331 -10.72 33.91 5.55
C GLN A 331 -10.13 32.54 5.14
N LYS A 332 -10.48 32.05 3.96
CA LYS A 332 -10.02 30.76 3.45
C LYS A 332 -9.60 30.81 1.99
N TYR A 333 -8.73 29.88 1.59
CA TYR A 333 -8.48 29.62 0.18
C TYR A 333 -9.36 28.46 -0.27
N GLU A 334 -10.02 28.61 -1.41
CA GLU A 334 -10.84 27.54 -1.98
C GLU A 334 -10.75 27.49 -3.50
N GLY A 335 -11.00 26.33 -4.09
CA GLY A 335 -10.96 26.17 -5.53
C GLY A 335 -11.14 24.75 -6.02
N SER A 336 -11.33 24.59 -7.33
CA SER A 336 -11.44 23.30 -7.98
C SER A 336 -10.22 22.97 -8.83
N PHE A 337 -9.84 21.71 -8.80
CA PHE A 337 -8.72 21.13 -9.53
C PHE A 337 -9.20 19.90 -10.30
N VAL A 338 -8.94 19.88 -11.60
CA VAL A 338 -9.42 18.83 -12.52
C VAL A 338 -8.26 17.94 -12.91
N ARG A 339 -8.44 16.63 -12.75
CA ARG A 339 -7.50 15.59 -13.21
C ARG A 339 -7.74 15.27 -14.69
N ALA A 340 -6.74 14.70 -15.36
CA ALA A 340 -6.81 14.38 -16.79
C ALA A 340 -7.96 13.42 -17.18
N ASP A 341 -8.47 12.61 -16.24
CA ASP A 341 -9.61 11.71 -16.44
C ASP A 341 -10.98 12.37 -16.21
N GLY A 342 -11.00 13.67 -15.87
CA GLY A 342 -12.21 14.43 -15.58
C GLY A 342 -12.64 14.44 -14.12
N SER A 343 -11.95 13.70 -13.23
CA SER A 343 -12.20 13.78 -11.79
C SER A 343 -11.93 15.18 -11.25
N VAL A 344 -12.76 15.64 -10.31
CA VAL A 344 -12.63 16.98 -9.70
C VAL A 344 -12.27 16.85 -8.22
N PHE A 345 -11.24 17.57 -7.81
CA PHE A 345 -10.94 17.84 -6.41
C PHE A 345 -11.37 19.27 -6.09
N TRP A 346 -12.34 19.41 -5.20
CA TRP A 346 -12.55 20.66 -4.49
C TRP A 346 -11.54 20.74 -3.35
N VAL A 347 -10.92 21.89 -3.16
CA VAL A 347 -9.86 22.10 -2.16
C VAL A 347 -10.23 23.30 -1.31
N GLU A 348 -10.13 23.15 0.01
CA GLU A 348 -10.24 24.26 0.97
C GLU A 348 -9.02 24.28 1.89
N LEU A 349 -8.54 25.47 2.21
CA LEU A 349 -7.51 25.71 3.21
C LEU A 349 -8.02 26.80 4.15
N VAL A 350 -8.23 26.42 5.41
CA VAL A 350 -8.90 27.24 6.43
C VAL A 350 -8.05 27.31 7.71
N GLU A 351 -8.17 28.40 8.47
CA GLU A 351 -7.69 28.45 9.86
C GLU A 351 -8.56 27.48 10.69
N GLY A 352 -8.07 26.28 11.02
CA GLY A 352 -8.89 25.18 11.54
C GLY A 352 -9.52 25.41 12.91
N ARG A 353 -9.16 26.49 13.61
CA ARG A 353 -9.81 26.94 14.86
C ARG A 353 -11.30 27.19 14.72
N ASP A 354 -11.77 27.62 13.55
CA ASP A 354 -13.20 27.86 13.30
C ASP A 354 -14.00 26.55 13.14
N LEU A 355 -13.31 25.42 12.97
CA LEU A 355 -13.86 24.08 12.77
C LEU A 355 -13.52 23.11 13.91
N GLY A 356 -12.86 23.59 14.97
CA GLY A 356 -12.48 22.79 16.15
C GLY A 356 -11.18 21.99 16.01
N ALA A 357 -10.33 22.30 15.03
CA ALA A 357 -8.96 21.78 14.93
C ALA A 357 -7.95 22.69 15.67
N ASP A 358 -6.83 22.13 16.11
CA ASP A 358 -5.79 22.88 16.84
C ASP A 358 -4.93 23.72 15.88
N GLY A 359 -4.72 23.24 14.65
CA GLY A 359 -4.01 23.92 13.55
C GLY A 359 -4.87 24.28 12.33
N PRO A 360 -4.27 24.81 11.25
CA PRO A 360 -4.93 24.98 9.95
C PRO A 360 -5.45 23.65 9.40
N LEU A 361 -6.57 23.68 8.69
CA LEU A 361 -7.16 22.50 8.07
C LEU A 361 -7.08 22.60 6.55
N LEU A 362 -6.52 21.56 5.93
CA LEU A 362 -6.52 21.35 4.50
C LEU A 362 -7.56 20.29 4.17
N VAL A 363 -8.50 20.63 3.29
CA VAL A 363 -9.60 19.77 2.89
C VAL A 363 -9.50 19.50 1.40
N TYR A 364 -9.59 18.23 1.03
CA TYR A 364 -9.84 17.80 -0.33
C TYR A 364 -11.21 17.14 -0.38
N VAL A 365 -12.01 17.41 -1.40
CA VAL A 365 -13.26 16.69 -1.65
C VAL A 365 -13.19 16.14 -3.06
N TRP A 366 -13.11 14.83 -3.15
CA TRP A 366 -13.11 14.14 -4.43
C TRP A 366 -14.55 13.95 -4.90
N LEU A 367 -14.89 14.57 -6.03
CA LEU A 367 -16.19 14.48 -6.66
C LEU A 367 -16.10 13.58 -7.90
N TRP A 368 -16.95 12.55 -7.98
CA TRP A 368 -16.95 11.57 -9.07
C TRP A 368 -18.31 10.90 -9.34
#